data_AF-A0A1F4Q575-F1
#
_entry.id   AF-A0A1F4Q575-F1
#
_cell.length_a   1.000
_cell.length_b   1.000
_cell.length_c   1.000
_cell.angle_alpha   90.00
_cell.angle_beta   90.00
_cell.angle_gamma   90.00
#
_symmetry.space_group_name_H-M   'P 1'
#
loop_
_entity.id
_entity.type
_entity.pdbx_description
1 polymer ?
#
loop_
_entity_poly.entity_id
_entity_poly.type
_entity_poly.pdbx_seq_one_letter_code
_entity_poly.pdbx_strand_id
1 'polypeptide(L)'
;MTIFLSVDGATPETFERIRRGAKFPRVMEGIRRLTAMRGGRRLPEIHFWTVGQAGNIQELPALVRLAKEVGVDSLRLQYDLIYWGQEAWQAKLEPESLRTDSQQPTAEAMIDEARRLARQLGVRFLVYTDNKFSWKDGKLCPWPWSSAFISSEGDVVPCCVIGNPEVLSFGNVLKEDALPIWTGEAYQSFRRAMKRGDIPPVCTGCYLDAGRPAGERK
;
A
#
# COMPACT_ATOMS: atom_id res chain seq x y z
N MET A 1 16.43 5.97 9.05
CA MET A 1 15.38 5.32 9.86
C MET A 1 14.08 6.04 9.63
N THR A 2 12.99 5.30 9.41
CA THR A 2 11.72 5.85 8.96
C THR A 2 10.58 5.19 9.74
N ILE A 3 9.58 5.98 10.14
CA ILE A 3 8.36 5.52 10.81
C ILE A 3 7.16 5.91 9.95
N PHE A 4 6.35 4.92 9.59
CA PHE A 4 5.06 5.13 8.94
C PHE A 4 3.95 4.99 9.96
N LEU A 5 3.08 6.00 10.03
CA LEU A 5 1.93 6.07 10.90
C LEU A 5 0.69 5.97 10.03
N SER A 6 -0.10 4.92 10.21
CA SER A 6 -1.28 4.75 9.37
C SER A 6 -2.43 5.64 9.85
N VAL A 7 -2.81 6.62 9.02
CA VAL A 7 -3.82 7.64 9.33
C VAL A 7 -4.76 7.78 8.15
N ASP A 8 -5.98 7.26 8.28
CA ASP A 8 -6.94 7.16 7.16
C ASP A 8 -8.07 8.21 7.19
N GLY A 9 -7.95 9.21 8.06
CA GLY A 9 -8.88 10.34 8.18
C GLY A 9 -8.26 11.46 9.01
N ALA A 10 -8.59 12.70 8.68
CA ALA A 10 -8.22 13.91 9.41
C ALA A 10 -9.22 14.24 10.53
N THR A 11 -10.39 13.60 10.53
CA THR A 11 -11.43 13.74 11.55
C THR A 11 -11.60 12.46 12.38
N PRO A 12 -12.06 12.55 13.65
CA PRO A 12 -12.46 11.38 14.42
C PRO A 12 -13.47 10.50 13.68
N GLU A 13 -14.45 11.12 13.02
CA GLU A 13 -15.54 10.42 12.33
C GLU A 13 -15.00 9.54 11.20
N THR A 14 -14.18 10.10 10.31
CA THR A 14 -13.62 9.34 9.18
C THR A 14 -12.59 8.32 9.66
N PHE A 15 -11.69 8.73 10.55
CA PHE A 15 -10.63 7.85 11.04
C PHE A 15 -11.19 6.65 11.81
N GLU A 16 -12.11 6.85 12.76
CA GLU A 16 -12.66 5.76 13.59
C GLU A 16 -13.64 4.86 12.83
N ARG A 17 -14.31 5.38 11.79
CA ARG A 17 -15.14 4.57 10.88
C ARG A 17 -14.31 3.56 10.11
N ILE A 18 -13.15 3.98 9.60
CA ILE A 18 -12.23 3.12 8.84
C ILE A 18 -11.42 2.22 9.80
N ARG A 19 -10.81 2.82 10.82
CA ARG A 19 -10.00 2.13 11.83
C ARG A 19 -10.83 1.79 13.05
N ARG A 20 -11.74 0.83 12.85
CA ARG A 20 -12.66 0.37 13.91
C ARG A 20 -11.91 -0.01 15.19
N GLY A 21 -12.37 0.53 16.31
CA GLY A 21 -11.77 0.32 17.63
C GLY A 21 -10.61 1.27 17.97
N ALA A 22 -10.05 2.00 17.00
CA ALA A 22 -9.08 3.05 17.28
C ALA A 22 -9.77 4.29 17.88
N LYS A 23 -8.96 5.15 18.53
CA LYS A 23 -9.43 6.42 19.11
C LYS A 23 -8.59 7.56 18.58
N PHE A 24 -9.16 8.37 17.70
CA PHE A 24 -8.44 9.43 16.98
C PHE A 24 -7.70 10.38 17.94
N PRO A 25 -8.31 10.90 19.03
CA PRO A 25 -7.60 11.79 19.96
C PRO A 25 -6.36 11.14 20.58
N ARG A 26 -6.46 9.87 20.97
CA ARG A 26 -5.35 9.11 21.57
C ARG A 26 -4.23 8.87 20.56
N VAL A 27 -4.57 8.56 19.30
CA VAL A 27 -3.57 8.39 18.24
C VAL A 27 -2.85 9.72 17.99
N MET A 28 -3.59 10.82 17.83
CA MET A 28 -3.00 12.15 17.61
C MET A 28 -2.13 12.60 18.78
N GLU A 29 -2.53 12.32 20.02
CA GLU A 29 -1.69 12.55 21.20
C GLU A 29 -0.36 11.78 21.12
N GLY A 30 -0.42 10.49 20.79
CA GLY A 30 0.79 9.66 20.61
C GLY A 30 1.72 10.19 19.52
N ILE A 31 1.16 10.66 18.41
CA ILE A 31 1.94 11.23 17.30
C ILE A 31 2.61 12.54 17.73
N ARG A 32 1.88 13.44 18.42
CA ARG A 32 2.47 14.69 18.95
C ARG A 32 3.58 14.42 19.96
N ARG A 33 3.42 13.39 20.81
CA ARG A 33 4.50 12.96 21.72
C ARG A 33 5.71 12.46 20.94
N LEU A 34 5.51 11.65 19.90
CA LEU A 34 6.59 11.13 19.06
C LEU A 34 7.35 12.26 18.35
N THR A 35 6.65 13.23 17.75
CA THR A 35 7.29 14.36 17.05
C THR A 35 7.97 15.31 18.02
N ALA A 36 7.40 15.53 19.21
CA ALA A 36 8.06 16.27 20.30
C ALA A 36 9.35 15.58 20.78
N MET A 37 9.33 14.25 20.96
CA MET A 37 10.51 13.47 21.33
C MET A 37 11.60 13.50 20.25
N ARG A 38 11.22 13.47 18.96
CA ARG A 38 12.17 13.68 17.86
C ARG A 38 12.80 15.08 17.94
N GLY A 39 12.00 16.09 18.29
CA GLY A 39 12.42 17.49 18.36
C GLY A 39 12.91 18.00 17.00
N GLY A 40 13.96 18.82 16.99
CA GLY A 40 14.59 19.35 15.78
C GLY A 40 15.50 18.36 15.03
N ARG A 41 15.59 17.09 15.46
CA ARG A 41 16.44 16.09 14.80
C ARG A 41 15.84 15.69 13.46
N ARG A 42 16.71 15.42 12.48
CA ARG A 42 16.30 14.94 11.15
C ARG A 42 15.71 13.53 11.15
N LEU A 43 16.10 12.69 12.12
CA LEU A 43 15.69 11.29 12.18
C LEU A 43 15.03 10.93 13.53
N PRO A 44 14.10 9.96 13.52
CA PRO A 44 13.55 9.28 12.33
C PRO A 44 12.73 10.23 11.45
N GLU A 45 12.67 9.93 10.14
CA GLU A 45 11.63 10.53 9.30
C GLU A 45 10.28 9.90 9.69
N ILE A 46 9.28 10.73 9.93
CA ILE A 46 7.94 10.33 10.36
C ILE A 46 6.96 10.69 9.26
N HIS A 47 6.15 9.73 8.82
CA HIS A 47 5.23 9.92 7.71
C HIS A 47 3.84 9.44 8.08
N PHE A 48 2.83 10.14 7.59
CA PHE A 48 1.51 9.54 7.46
C PHE A 48 1.49 8.60 6.25
N TRP A 49 0.85 7.45 6.43
CA TRP A 49 0.45 6.56 5.35
C TRP A 49 -1.08 6.43 5.36
N THR A 50 -1.70 6.81 4.26
CA THR A 50 -3.15 6.79 4.07
C THR A 50 -3.45 5.89 2.89
N VAL A 51 -4.35 4.92 3.06
CA VAL A 51 -4.92 4.21 1.92
C VAL A 51 -6.11 5.00 1.41
N GLY A 52 -6.08 5.38 0.14
CA GLY A 52 -7.14 6.12 -0.51
C GLY A 52 -8.39 5.24 -0.67
N GLN A 53 -9.51 5.74 -0.20
CA GLN A 53 -10.83 5.10 -0.28
C GLN A 53 -11.86 6.14 -0.69
N ALA A 54 -12.94 5.70 -1.35
CA ALA A 54 -14.06 6.58 -1.69
C ALA A 54 -14.55 7.36 -0.46
N GLY A 55 -14.60 6.69 0.70
CA GLY A 55 -15.03 7.29 1.95
C GLY A 55 -14.03 8.23 2.65
N ASN A 56 -12.78 8.38 2.20
CA ASN A 56 -11.81 9.30 2.86
C ASN A 56 -11.09 10.27 1.92
N ILE A 57 -11.19 10.09 0.61
CA ILE A 57 -10.37 10.84 -0.34
C ILE A 57 -10.63 12.35 -0.28
N GLN A 58 -11.84 12.75 0.11
CA GLN A 58 -12.25 14.13 0.35
C GLN A 58 -11.46 14.81 1.49
N GLU A 59 -10.94 14.03 2.44
CA GLU A 59 -10.16 14.56 3.57
C GLU A 59 -8.66 14.68 3.25
N LEU A 60 -8.22 14.36 2.04
CA LEU A 60 -6.81 14.36 1.70
C LEU A 60 -6.14 15.75 1.90
N PRO A 61 -6.75 16.89 1.52
CA PRO A 61 -6.20 18.20 1.87
C PRO A 61 -6.16 18.44 3.39
N ALA A 62 -7.15 17.97 4.14
CA ALA A 62 -7.17 18.09 5.60
C ALA A 62 -6.05 17.25 6.26
N LEU A 63 -5.75 16.08 5.72
CA LEU A 63 -4.62 15.24 6.15
C LEU A 63 -3.27 15.95 5.95
N VAL A 64 -3.11 16.74 4.88
CA VAL A 64 -1.91 17.57 4.68
C VAL A 64 -1.78 18.64 5.78
N ARG A 65 -2.89 19.28 6.18
CA ARG A 65 -2.89 20.25 7.30
C ARG A 65 -2.55 19.57 8.61
N LEU A 66 -3.18 18.43 8.88
CA LEU A 66 -2.92 17.65 10.08
C LEU A 66 -1.45 17.22 10.15
N ALA A 67 -0.89 16.75 9.03
CA ALA A 67 0.52 16.37 8.94
C ALA A 67 1.45 17.53 9.34
N LYS A 68 1.15 18.76 8.86
CA LYS A 68 1.88 19.97 9.26
C LYS A 68 1.71 20.26 10.75
N GLU A 69 0.48 20.21 11.24
CA GLU A 69 0.12 20.55 12.63
C GLU A 69 0.85 19.66 13.63
N VAL A 70 0.85 18.34 13.41
CA VAL A 70 1.49 17.40 14.34
C VAL A 70 3.00 17.28 14.11
N GLY A 71 3.54 17.88 13.04
CA GLY A 71 4.98 17.94 12.77
C GLY A 71 5.57 16.71 12.09
N VAL A 72 4.82 15.97 11.29
CA VAL A 72 5.35 14.86 10.47
C VAL A 72 5.94 15.38 9.15
N ASP A 73 6.85 14.60 8.55
CA ASP A 73 7.66 15.04 7.41
C ASP A 73 6.97 14.85 6.06
N SER A 74 6.03 13.91 5.96
CA SER A 74 5.26 13.71 4.74
C SER A 74 3.91 13.06 4.95
N LEU A 75 3.02 13.28 4.00
CA LEU A 75 1.85 12.44 3.75
C LEU A 75 2.14 11.52 2.54
N ARG A 76 1.84 10.22 2.70
CA ARG A 76 1.84 9.26 1.60
C ARG A 76 0.43 8.74 1.37
N LEU A 77 -0.07 8.93 0.16
CA LEU A 77 -1.29 8.31 -0.30
C LEU A 77 -0.95 7.02 -1.04
N GLN A 78 -1.33 5.88 -0.50
CA GLN A 78 -1.46 4.67 -1.29
C GLN A 78 -2.79 4.73 -2.03
N TYR A 79 -2.73 4.86 -3.37
CA TYR A 79 -3.93 5.04 -4.18
C TYR A 79 -4.80 3.78 -4.23
N ASP A 80 -4.18 2.61 -4.21
CA ASP A 80 -4.86 1.34 -4.42
C ASP A 80 -5.23 0.65 -3.11
N LEU A 81 -6.50 0.27 -2.98
CA LEU A 81 -7.01 -0.59 -1.93
C LEU A 81 -6.77 -2.06 -2.31
N ILE A 82 -6.13 -2.82 -1.41
CA ILE A 82 -5.61 -4.16 -1.68
C ILE A 82 -6.47 -5.20 -0.93
N TYR A 83 -6.74 -6.34 -1.58
CA TYR A 83 -7.60 -7.42 -1.07
C TYR A 83 -6.84 -8.71 -0.74
N TRP A 84 -5.50 -8.68 -0.65
CA TRP A 84 -4.67 -9.79 -0.17
C TRP A 84 -4.79 -11.09 -0.99
N GLY A 85 -5.15 -10.97 -2.27
CA GLY A 85 -5.43 -12.13 -3.13
C GLY A 85 -6.71 -12.89 -2.78
N GLN A 86 -7.55 -12.35 -1.89
CA GLN A 86 -8.81 -12.97 -1.46
C GLN A 86 -10.01 -12.38 -2.21
N GLU A 87 -10.57 -13.13 -3.15
CA GLU A 87 -11.71 -12.70 -3.99
C GLU A 87 -12.93 -12.27 -3.17
N ALA A 88 -13.19 -12.93 -2.04
CA ALA A 88 -14.29 -12.59 -1.13
C ALA A 88 -14.19 -11.16 -0.56
N TRP A 89 -12.97 -10.60 -0.49
CA TRP A 89 -12.74 -9.22 -0.07
C TRP A 89 -12.83 -8.24 -1.23
N GLN A 90 -12.52 -8.66 -2.46
CA GLN A 90 -12.58 -7.80 -3.63
C GLN A 90 -13.97 -7.17 -3.79
N ALA A 91 -15.03 -7.97 -3.79
CA ALA A 91 -16.39 -7.47 -3.93
C ALA A 91 -16.82 -6.50 -2.80
N LYS A 92 -16.27 -6.69 -1.59
CA LYS A 92 -16.57 -5.82 -0.43
C LYS A 92 -15.82 -4.49 -0.49
N LEU A 93 -14.65 -4.48 -1.11
CA LEU A 93 -13.76 -3.31 -1.18
C LEU A 93 -13.98 -2.50 -2.47
N GLU A 94 -14.58 -3.09 -3.50
CA GLU A 94 -14.85 -2.43 -4.78
C GLU A 94 -15.59 -1.07 -4.65
N PRO A 95 -16.64 -0.93 -3.79
CA PRO A 95 -17.31 0.36 -3.61
C PRO A 95 -16.41 1.46 -3.03
N GLU A 96 -15.36 1.07 -2.30
CA GLU A 96 -14.37 1.98 -1.71
C GLU A 96 -13.15 2.19 -2.63
N SER A 97 -13.07 1.46 -3.75
CA SER A 97 -11.96 1.53 -4.69
C SER A 97 -11.96 2.85 -5.46
N LEU A 98 -10.83 3.55 -5.42
CA LEU A 98 -10.60 4.75 -6.23
C LEU A 98 -10.37 4.44 -7.72
N ARG A 99 -10.26 3.15 -8.10
CA ARG A 99 -10.08 2.75 -9.50
C ARG A 99 -11.36 2.79 -10.32
N THR A 100 -12.52 2.92 -9.69
CA THR A 100 -13.80 2.96 -10.40
C THR A 100 -13.97 4.29 -11.15
N ASP A 101 -14.58 4.26 -12.34
CA ASP A 101 -14.79 5.46 -13.16
C ASP A 101 -15.56 6.57 -12.42
N SER A 102 -16.43 6.18 -11.47
CA SER A 102 -17.19 7.12 -10.64
C SER A 102 -16.34 7.82 -9.58
N GLN A 103 -15.24 7.21 -9.11
CA GLN A 103 -14.40 7.76 -8.05
C GLN A 103 -13.16 8.49 -8.58
N GLN A 104 -12.67 8.12 -9.77
CA GLN A 104 -11.44 8.69 -10.34
C GLN A 104 -11.45 10.23 -10.42
N PRO A 105 -12.50 10.92 -10.92
CA PRO A 105 -12.46 12.38 -11.03
C PRO A 105 -12.33 13.07 -9.67
N THR A 106 -13.05 12.56 -8.67
CA THR A 106 -12.97 13.05 -7.29
C THR A 106 -11.58 12.82 -6.70
N ALA A 107 -11.02 11.63 -6.91
CA ALA A 107 -9.69 11.30 -6.40
C ALA A 107 -8.60 12.18 -7.01
N GLU A 108 -8.65 12.41 -8.32
CA GLU A 108 -7.71 13.30 -9.03
C GLU A 108 -7.80 14.73 -8.51
N ALA A 109 -9.01 15.28 -8.40
CA ALA A 109 -9.24 16.62 -7.88
C ALA A 109 -8.66 16.81 -6.46
N MET A 110 -8.91 15.84 -5.57
CA MET A 110 -8.42 15.88 -4.18
C MET A 110 -6.90 15.71 -4.10
N ILE A 111 -6.31 14.86 -4.94
CA ILE A 111 -4.86 14.69 -5.03
C ILE A 111 -4.19 16.00 -5.48
N ASP A 112 -4.76 16.70 -6.46
CA ASP A 112 -4.20 17.96 -6.94
C ASP A 112 -4.34 19.09 -5.93
N GLU A 113 -5.47 19.16 -5.23
CA GLU A 113 -5.63 20.09 -4.11
C GLU A 113 -4.63 19.79 -2.99
N ALA A 114 -4.47 18.53 -2.60
CA ALA A 114 -3.51 18.11 -1.58
C ALA A 114 -2.07 18.43 -2.00
N ARG A 115 -1.70 18.22 -3.27
CA ARG A 115 -0.39 18.62 -3.82
C ARG A 115 -0.15 20.12 -3.69
N ARG A 116 -1.14 20.93 -4.09
CA ARG A 116 -1.05 22.40 -4.00
C ARG A 116 -0.84 22.84 -2.55
N LEU A 117 -1.64 22.31 -1.64
CA LEU A 117 -1.58 22.64 -0.22
C LEU A 117 -0.28 22.16 0.44
N ALA A 118 0.20 20.98 0.08
CA ALA A 118 1.45 20.41 0.58
C ALA A 118 2.65 21.31 0.24
N ARG A 119 2.71 21.82 -1.00
CA ARG A 119 3.71 22.83 -1.41
C ARG A 119 3.61 24.11 -0.59
N GLN A 120 2.40 24.62 -0.35
CA GLN A 120 2.17 25.83 0.44
C GLN A 120 2.60 25.68 1.90
N LEU A 121 2.38 24.50 2.51
CA LEU A 121 2.68 24.25 3.92
C LEU A 121 4.09 23.69 4.17
N GLY A 122 4.84 23.38 3.10
CA GLY A 122 6.13 22.73 3.18
C GLY A 122 6.07 21.29 3.69
N VAL A 123 4.97 20.59 3.40
CA VAL A 123 4.80 19.17 3.70
C VAL A 123 5.10 18.38 2.44
N ARG A 124 5.92 17.32 2.53
CA ARG A 124 6.14 16.45 1.38
C ARG A 124 4.89 15.60 1.17
N PHE A 125 4.38 15.53 -0.06
CA PHE A 125 3.24 14.68 -0.42
C PHE A 125 3.64 13.75 -1.54
N LEU A 126 3.48 12.44 -1.33
CA LEU A 126 3.76 11.40 -2.34
C LEU A 126 2.52 10.56 -2.57
N VAL A 127 2.25 10.24 -3.83
CA VAL A 127 1.26 9.22 -4.20
C VAL A 127 2.03 7.95 -4.55
N TYR A 128 1.81 6.90 -3.77
CA TYR A 128 2.38 5.59 -3.98
C TYR A 128 1.55 4.84 -5.04
N THR A 129 2.20 4.54 -6.15
CA THR A 129 1.63 3.80 -7.30
C THR A 129 2.54 2.65 -7.74
N ASP A 130 3.43 2.18 -6.86
CA ASP A 130 4.44 1.18 -7.22
C ASP A 130 3.83 -0.18 -7.52
N ASN A 131 2.58 -0.43 -7.11
CA ASN A 131 1.82 -1.64 -7.43
C ASN A 131 1.01 -1.51 -8.74
N LYS A 132 1.45 -0.67 -9.69
CA LYS A 132 0.90 -0.53 -11.05
C LYS A 132 1.91 -1.03 -12.06
N PHE A 133 2.04 -2.35 -12.15
CA PHE A 133 2.92 -3.06 -13.07
C PHE A 133 2.26 -3.23 -14.44
N SER A 134 3.08 -3.46 -15.46
CA SER A 134 2.62 -3.74 -16.81
C SER A 134 3.64 -4.65 -17.46
N TRP A 135 3.23 -5.87 -17.79
CA TRP A 135 4.12 -6.79 -18.50
C TRP A 135 4.39 -6.27 -19.92
N LYS A 136 3.37 -5.73 -20.59
CA LYS A 136 3.48 -5.14 -21.93
C LYS A 136 4.49 -3.99 -22.00
N ASP A 137 4.55 -3.17 -20.95
CA ASP A 137 5.48 -2.03 -20.89
C ASP A 137 6.84 -2.43 -20.27
N GLY A 138 7.07 -3.72 -20.00
CA GLY A 138 8.30 -4.22 -19.38
C GLY A 138 8.46 -3.86 -17.90
N LYS A 139 7.44 -3.25 -17.28
CA LYS A 139 7.44 -2.85 -15.86
C LYS A 139 6.98 -4.01 -14.98
N LEU A 140 7.85 -4.98 -14.78
CA LEU A 140 7.60 -6.14 -13.91
C LEU A 140 7.70 -5.80 -12.43
N CYS A 141 6.95 -6.52 -11.60
CA CYS A 141 7.12 -6.47 -10.15
C CYS A 141 8.51 -7.00 -9.76
N PRO A 142 9.37 -6.19 -9.11
CA PRO A 142 10.71 -6.63 -8.73
C PRO A 142 10.73 -7.52 -7.48
N TRP A 143 9.65 -7.48 -6.68
CA TRP A 143 9.60 -8.07 -5.35
C TRP A 143 10.05 -9.54 -5.31
N PRO A 144 9.59 -10.44 -6.20
CA PRO A 144 9.97 -11.85 -6.13
C PRO A 144 11.47 -12.12 -6.32
N TRP A 145 12.23 -11.15 -6.82
CA TRP A 145 13.68 -11.24 -6.99
C TRP A 145 14.48 -10.53 -5.90
N SER A 146 13.87 -9.60 -5.16
CA SER A 146 14.58 -8.78 -4.17
C SER A 146 14.17 -9.05 -2.72
N SER A 147 12.96 -9.60 -2.50
CA SER A 147 12.32 -9.63 -1.18
C SER A 147 11.39 -10.83 -1.01
N ALA A 148 11.24 -11.28 0.24
CA ALA A 148 10.25 -12.27 0.66
C ALA A 148 9.38 -11.71 1.78
N PHE A 149 8.17 -12.25 1.96
CA PHE A 149 7.38 -12.03 3.17
C PHE A 149 7.37 -13.32 3.98
N ILE A 150 7.60 -13.20 5.29
CA ILE A 150 7.58 -14.30 6.24
C ILE A 150 6.49 -14.00 7.28
N SER A 151 5.51 -14.89 7.43
CA SER A 151 4.44 -14.77 8.42
C SER A 151 4.99 -14.96 9.84
N SER A 152 4.19 -14.62 10.87
CA SER A 152 4.54 -14.90 12.27
C SER A 152 4.67 -16.40 12.57
N GLU A 153 4.06 -17.24 11.75
CA GLU A 153 4.11 -18.70 11.83
C GLU A 153 5.23 -19.30 10.97
N GLY A 154 6.03 -18.44 10.33
CA GLY A 154 7.20 -18.82 9.53
C GLY A 154 6.92 -19.07 8.05
N ASP A 155 5.68 -19.01 7.60
CA ASP A 155 5.34 -19.27 6.19
C ASP A 155 5.90 -18.19 5.28
N VAL A 156 6.52 -18.63 4.18
CA VAL A 156 7.11 -17.75 3.18
C VAL A 156 6.11 -17.57 2.04
N VAL A 157 5.66 -16.34 1.82
CA VAL A 157 4.71 -16.00 0.75
C VAL A 157 5.37 -15.01 -0.23
N PRO A 158 4.90 -14.92 -1.49
CA PRO A 158 5.59 -14.14 -2.53
C PRO A 158 5.75 -12.66 -2.24
N CYS A 159 4.81 -12.00 -1.53
CA CYS A 159 4.92 -10.58 -1.18
C CYS A 159 3.96 -10.16 -0.06
N CYS A 160 4.21 -8.98 0.53
CA CYS A 160 3.37 -8.39 1.58
C CYS A 160 1.96 -7.99 1.10
N VAL A 161 1.77 -7.80 -0.20
CA VAL A 161 0.47 -7.49 -0.80
C VAL A 161 -0.45 -8.71 -0.78
N ILE A 162 0.11 -9.91 -0.94
CA ILE A 162 -0.62 -11.17 -0.80
C ILE A 162 -0.73 -11.52 0.68
N GLY A 163 0.41 -11.56 1.39
CA GLY A 163 0.51 -11.57 2.85
C GLY A 163 -0.23 -12.69 3.60
N ASN A 164 -0.88 -13.61 2.89
CA ASN A 164 -1.71 -14.67 3.44
C ASN A 164 -1.20 -16.04 2.97
N PRO A 165 -0.66 -16.87 3.87
CA PRO A 165 -0.15 -18.20 3.52
C PRO A 165 -1.25 -19.18 3.09
N GLU A 166 -2.52 -18.94 3.43
CA GLU A 166 -3.66 -19.74 2.94
C GLU A 166 -3.91 -19.52 1.44
N VAL A 167 -3.50 -18.36 0.90
CA VAL A 167 -3.62 -18.04 -0.53
C VAL A 167 -2.46 -18.63 -1.31
N LEU A 168 -1.23 -18.43 -0.83
CA LEU A 168 -0.02 -18.95 -1.46
C LEU A 168 1.14 -18.98 -0.48
N SER A 169 1.75 -20.15 -0.28
CA SER A 169 2.95 -20.35 0.51
C SER A 169 3.99 -21.16 -0.28
N PHE A 170 5.26 -20.83 -0.10
CA PHE A 170 6.40 -21.47 -0.76
C PHE A 170 7.24 -22.34 0.18
N GLY A 171 6.94 -22.34 1.47
CA GLY A 171 7.70 -23.07 2.49
C GLY A 171 7.54 -22.41 3.86
N ASN A 172 8.23 -22.94 4.87
CA ASN A 172 8.16 -22.39 6.23
C ASN A 172 9.54 -22.38 6.90
N VAL A 173 10.02 -21.20 7.29
CA VAL A 173 11.38 -21.00 7.83
C VAL A 173 11.60 -21.61 9.22
N LEU A 174 10.54 -22.08 9.89
CA LEU A 174 10.64 -22.83 11.14
C LEU A 174 10.85 -24.33 10.91
N LYS A 175 10.67 -24.81 9.67
CA LYS A 175 10.81 -26.22 9.28
C LYS A 175 12.04 -26.49 8.42
N GLU A 176 12.47 -25.51 7.64
CA GLU A 176 13.62 -25.59 6.73
C GLU A 176 14.31 -24.23 6.59
N ASP A 177 15.54 -24.21 6.06
CA ASP A 177 16.30 -22.97 5.90
C ASP A 177 15.69 -22.03 4.84
N ALA A 178 15.77 -20.72 5.09
CA ALA A 178 15.16 -19.71 4.22
C ALA A 178 15.74 -19.66 2.80
N LEU A 179 17.04 -19.93 2.62
CA LEU A 179 17.71 -19.88 1.32
C LEU A 179 17.25 -21.01 0.36
N PRO A 180 17.15 -22.28 0.80
CA PRO A 180 16.50 -23.34 0.04
C PRO A 180 15.09 -22.97 -0.43
N ILE A 181 14.25 -22.39 0.43
CA ILE A 181 12.92 -21.91 0.03
C ILE A 181 13.03 -20.87 -1.09
N TRP A 182 13.85 -19.82 -0.89
CA TRP A 182 14.02 -18.69 -1.82
C TRP A 182 14.55 -19.10 -3.20
N THR A 183 15.45 -20.08 -3.24
CA THR A 183 16.07 -20.60 -4.46
C THR A 183 15.33 -21.79 -5.06
N GLY A 184 14.39 -22.37 -4.31
CA GLY A 184 13.66 -23.58 -4.65
C GLY A 184 12.64 -23.41 -5.78
N GLU A 185 12.12 -24.55 -6.23
CA GLU A 185 11.35 -24.66 -7.47
C GLU A 185 10.06 -23.83 -7.45
N ALA A 186 9.39 -23.67 -6.29
CA ALA A 186 8.20 -22.84 -6.17
C ALA A 186 8.48 -21.36 -6.53
N TYR A 187 9.53 -20.76 -5.93
CA TYR A 187 9.95 -19.40 -6.23
C TYR A 187 10.45 -19.27 -7.68
N GLN A 188 11.23 -20.23 -8.18
CA GLN A 188 11.74 -20.18 -9.55
C GLN A 188 10.61 -20.29 -10.59
N SER A 189 9.64 -21.17 -10.37
CA SER A 189 8.46 -21.29 -11.23
C SER A 189 7.64 -20.00 -11.23
N PHE A 190 7.43 -19.38 -10.07
CA PHE A 190 6.74 -18.10 -9.94
C PHE A 190 7.45 -16.98 -10.73
N ARG A 191 8.77 -16.84 -10.56
CA ARG A 191 9.60 -15.87 -11.30
C ARG A 191 9.56 -16.10 -12.81
N ARG A 192 9.64 -17.37 -13.25
CA ARG A 192 9.58 -17.73 -14.67
C ARG A 192 8.22 -17.40 -15.29
N ALA A 193 7.12 -17.67 -14.58
CA ALA A 193 5.77 -17.34 -15.04
C ALA A 193 5.64 -15.82 -15.27
N MET A 194 6.00 -15.01 -14.27
CA MET A 194 5.97 -13.54 -14.38
C MET A 194 6.85 -13.00 -15.52
N LYS A 195 8.05 -13.56 -15.71
CA LYS A 195 8.95 -13.15 -16.81
C LYS A 195 8.35 -13.45 -18.19
N ARG A 196 7.60 -14.55 -18.33
CA ARG A 196 6.93 -14.94 -19.58
C ARG A 196 5.61 -14.21 -19.83
N GLY A 197 5.13 -13.40 -18.88
CA GLY A 197 3.82 -12.73 -18.98
C GLY A 197 2.66 -13.61 -18.56
N ASP A 198 2.93 -14.81 -18.05
CA ASP A 198 1.97 -15.67 -17.38
C ASP A 198 1.82 -15.18 -15.94
N ILE A 199 1.13 -14.04 -15.77
CA ILE A 199 0.99 -13.36 -14.48
C ILE A 199 0.13 -14.23 -13.56
N PRO A 200 0.69 -14.71 -12.42
CA PRO A 200 -0.08 -15.55 -11.51
C PRO A 200 -1.37 -14.86 -11.05
N PRO A 201 -2.50 -15.58 -10.89
CA PRO A 201 -3.79 -14.98 -10.52
C PRO A 201 -3.73 -14.07 -9.30
N VAL A 202 -2.95 -14.47 -8.28
CA VAL A 202 -2.72 -13.70 -7.05
C VAL A 202 -2.01 -12.35 -7.25
N CYS A 203 -1.35 -12.15 -8.40
CA CYS A 203 -0.67 -10.90 -8.76
C CYS A 203 -1.52 -9.96 -9.61
N THR A 204 -2.67 -10.42 -10.13
CA THR A 204 -3.45 -9.69 -11.14
C THR A 204 -3.88 -8.30 -10.67
N GLY A 205 -4.25 -8.14 -9.40
CA GLY A 205 -4.61 -6.84 -8.83
C GLY A 205 -3.50 -5.77 -8.86
N CYS A 206 -2.24 -6.18 -9.02
CA CYS A 206 -1.08 -5.28 -9.14
C CYS A 206 -0.65 -4.98 -10.59
N TYR A 207 -1.26 -5.64 -11.58
CA TYR A 207 -0.90 -5.49 -12.99
C TYR A 207 -2.05 -4.82 -13.74
N LEU A 208 -1.74 -3.76 -14.49
CA LEU A 208 -2.73 -3.01 -15.27
C LEU A 208 -3.26 -3.82 -16.47
N ASP A 209 -2.50 -4.81 -16.91
CA ASP A 209 -2.74 -5.65 -18.08
C ASP A 209 -3.09 -7.12 -17.74
N ALA A 210 -3.30 -7.41 -16.45
CA ALA A 210 -3.67 -8.74 -16.00
C ALA A 210 -5.03 -9.19 -16.56
N GLY A 211 -5.11 -10.46 -16.98
CA GLY A 211 -6.34 -11.07 -17.53
C GLY A 211 -6.57 -10.87 -19.03
N ARG A 212 -5.65 -10.23 -19.76
CA ARG A 212 -5.68 -10.17 -21.24
C ARG A 212 -4.69 -11.17 -21.82
N PRO A 213 -5.11 -12.09 -22.72
CA PRO A 213 -4.20 -13.08 -23.29
C PRO A 213 -3.01 -12.42 -23.99
N ALA A 214 -1.85 -13.10 -23.90
CA ALA A 214 -0.63 -12.69 -24.57
C ALA A 214 -0.82 -12.72 -26.09
N GLY A 215 -1.08 -11.55 -26.70
CA GLY A 215 -1.27 -11.44 -28.16
C GLY A 215 -1.99 -10.17 -28.61
N GLU A 216 -2.86 -9.60 -27.77
CA GLU A 216 -3.56 -8.35 -28.12
C GLU A 216 -2.67 -7.13 -27.84
N ARG A 217 -1.92 -6.70 -28.86
CA ARG A 217 -1.35 -5.35 -28.93
C ARG A 217 -2.45 -4.39 -29.42
N LYS A 218 -2.51 -3.19 -28.84
CA LYS A 218 -3.33 -2.09 -29.37
C LYS A 218 -2.92 -1.77 -30.81
#